data_AF-A0AAJ1V302-F1
#
_entry.id   AF-A0AAJ1V302-F1
#
_cell.length_a   1.000
_cell.length_b   1.000
_cell.length_c   1.000
_cell.angle_alpha   90.00
_cell.angle_beta   90.00
_cell.angle_gamma   90.00
#
_symmetry.space_group_name_H-M   'P 1'
#
loop_
_entity.id
_entity.type
_entity.pdbx_description
1 polymer ?
#
loop_
_entity_poly.entity_id
_entity_poly.type
_entity_poly.pdbx_seq_one_letter_code
_entity_poly.pdbx_strand_id
1 'polypeptide(L)'
;MALFEFDNGRLVPAQFGRPLDSGLTGDVIDAVCGQVLEIVSRPLFPITWRDIVRGHEEDEDSQRLTALDATGQVVSVEVITHLDSDTLISSLSRLADTAALSWSDLAREYDGGLDAFRHGWMQFRDAMPPSPGAGPRLIVVTGEIDPQVRPALDVLANSGVEVHEVQVRAMSNGRVFLDVVPVGSRLYMHSPALLSQGSQGISEITASLDDSDHDAPALEQAPEDDESADDADGFDFIATDTPTTKDERGFVEPDDIRQAREDGVPILDATASTLPILGAIIGQAVPLVAPPRFKVPSDLRLGVDGVIRSALGQWNDVDELEELLPNFSDAWNNLYIADLAGPTLAEALIEVNREMIREYRIVPASSGMGKHGRTRI
;
A
#
# COMPACT_ATOMS: atom_id res chain seq x y z
N MET A 1 1.30 0.61 3.78
CA MET A 1 1.26 -0.86 3.92
C MET A 1 2.45 -1.24 4.80
N ALA A 2 2.25 -1.96 5.90
CA ALA A 2 3.35 -2.40 6.76
C ALA A 2 3.89 -3.73 6.24
N LEU A 3 5.19 -3.77 5.90
CA LEU A 3 5.84 -4.98 5.40
C LEU A 3 6.54 -5.68 6.57
N PHE A 4 6.48 -7.01 6.63
CA PHE A 4 7.09 -7.82 7.70
C PHE A 4 7.97 -8.92 7.10
N GLU A 5 9.16 -9.13 7.67
CA GLU A 5 10.08 -10.23 7.40
C GLU A 5 9.87 -11.31 8.47
N PHE A 6 9.90 -12.58 8.08
CA PHE A 6 9.74 -13.70 9.00
C PHE A 6 11.13 -14.24 9.38
N ASP A 7 11.61 -13.88 10.57
CA ASP A 7 12.91 -14.30 11.09
C ASP A 7 12.76 -15.11 12.38
N ASN A 8 13.42 -16.27 12.45
CA ASN A 8 13.44 -17.16 13.62
C ASN A 8 12.06 -17.43 14.27
N GLY A 9 11.01 -17.60 13.46
CA GLY A 9 9.66 -17.89 13.93
C GLY A 9 8.90 -16.68 14.48
N ARG A 10 9.38 -15.45 14.21
CA ARG A 10 8.69 -14.20 14.56
C ARG A 10 8.61 -13.28 13.34
N LEU A 11 7.47 -12.61 13.21
CA LEU A 11 7.32 -11.52 12.26
C LEU A 11 8.02 -10.29 12.83
N VAL A 12 9.06 -9.83 12.15
CA VAL A 12 9.74 -8.56 12.40
C VAL A 12 9.38 -7.60 11.26
N PRO A 13 9.30 -6.27 11.47
CA PRO A 13 9.07 -5.35 10.38
C PRO A 13 10.14 -5.53 9.29
N ALA A 14 9.73 -5.70 8.04
CA ALA A 14 10.66 -5.96 6.94
C ALA A 14 11.55 -4.75 6.72
N GLN A 15 12.86 -4.98 6.75
CA GLN A 15 13.84 -3.92 6.58
C GLN A 15 14.36 -3.97 5.15
N PHE A 16 13.87 -3.06 4.30
CA PHE A 16 14.41 -2.90 2.96
C PHE A 16 15.81 -2.27 2.98
N GLY A 17 16.84 -3.04 2.62
CA GLY A 17 18.21 -2.52 2.51
C GLY A 17 18.91 -2.31 3.86
N ARG A 18 20.19 -1.94 3.80
CA ARG A 18 20.98 -1.61 4.99
C ARG A 18 20.80 -0.12 5.32
N PRO A 19 20.48 0.25 6.58
CA PRO A 19 20.48 1.65 6.98
C PRO A 19 21.88 2.21 6.79
N LEU A 20 21.97 3.40 6.20
CA LEU A 20 23.21 4.16 6.17
C LEU A 20 23.25 5.05 7.41
N ASP A 21 24.21 4.78 8.29
CA ASP A 21 24.45 5.58 9.51
C ASP A 21 24.98 7.00 9.19
N SER A 22 25.17 7.35 7.92
CA SER A 22 25.80 8.60 7.49
C SER A 22 24.87 9.83 7.47
N GLY A 23 23.63 9.71 7.96
CA GLY A 23 22.65 10.80 7.97
C GLY A 23 22.29 11.32 6.57
N LEU A 24 21.58 12.46 6.51
CA LEU A 24 21.27 13.16 5.27
C LEU A 24 22.53 13.83 4.72
N THR A 25 23.14 13.24 3.68
CA THR A 25 24.25 13.87 2.94
C THR A 25 23.72 15.04 2.10
N GLY A 26 24.54 16.05 1.77
CA GLY A 26 24.14 17.22 0.98
C GLY A 26 23.38 16.89 -0.31
N ASP A 27 23.85 15.92 -1.09
CA ASP A 27 23.16 15.46 -2.31
C ASP A 27 21.75 14.91 -2.05
N VAL A 28 21.54 14.27 -0.88
CA VAL A 28 20.23 13.75 -0.46
C VAL A 28 19.34 14.90 0.00
N ILE A 29 19.89 15.88 0.71
CA ILE A 29 19.14 17.09 1.11
C ILE A 29 18.65 17.84 -0.12
N ASP A 30 19.49 18.01 -1.14
CA ASP A 30 19.11 18.64 -2.40
C ASP A 30 17.99 17.86 -3.11
N ALA A 31 18.08 16.53 -3.13
CA ALA A 31 17.03 15.67 -3.69
C ALA A 31 15.72 15.78 -2.90
N VAL A 32 15.79 15.77 -1.56
CA VAL A 32 14.64 15.95 -0.66
C VAL A 32 14.01 17.32 -0.87
N CYS A 33 14.80 18.39 -0.98
CA CYS A 33 14.28 19.73 -1.27
C CYS A 33 13.58 19.79 -2.63
N GLY A 34 14.17 19.17 -3.66
CA GLY A 34 13.57 19.09 -5.00
C GLY A 34 12.23 18.36 -5.05
N GLN A 35 11.99 17.41 -4.14
CA GLN A 35 10.78 16.57 -4.09
C GLN A 35 9.99 16.73 -2.79
N VAL A 36 10.22 17.80 -2.02
CA VAL A 36 9.70 17.92 -0.65
C VAL A 36 8.17 17.86 -0.60
N LEU A 37 7.51 18.40 -1.63
CA LEU A 37 6.05 18.41 -1.74
C LEU A 37 5.45 17.02 -1.96
N GLU A 38 6.17 16.14 -2.66
CA GLU A 38 5.79 14.74 -2.85
C GLU A 38 6.00 13.96 -1.55
N ILE A 39 7.12 14.21 -0.86
CA ILE A 39 7.48 13.59 0.42
C ILE A 39 6.44 13.90 1.50
N VAL A 40 6.04 15.17 1.64
CA VAL A 40 5.01 15.56 2.63
C VAL A 40 3.60 15.17 2.20
N SER A 41 3.42 14.82 0.91
CA SER A 41 2.13 14.39 0.33
C SER A 41 0.97 15.36 0.61
N ARG A 42 1.26 16.67 0.65
CA ARG A 42 0.26 17.74 0.86
C ARG A 42 0.20 18.67 -0.34
N PRO A 43 -1.00 19.14 -0.71
CA PRO A 43 -1.13 20.18 -1.71
C PRO A 43 -0.69 21.52 -1.11
N LEU A 44 0.55 21.90 -1.39
CA LEU A 44 1.11 23.20 -1.01
C LEU A 44 1.52 23.96 -2.26
N PHE A 45 1.31 25.27 -2.23
CA PHE A 45 1.78 26.20 -3.24
C PHE A 45 3.14 26.78 -2.80
N PRO A 46 4.26 26.35 -3.40
CA PRO A 46 5.60 26.80 -2.99
C PRO A 46 5.83 28.27 -3.35
N ILE A 47 6.46 29.02 -2.44
CA ILE A 47 6.77 30.44 -2.66
C ILE A 47 8.27 30.65 -2.88
N THR A 48 9.09 30.32 -1.88
CA THR A 48 10.52 30.56 -1.92
C THR A 48 11.28 29.67 -0.93
N TRP A 49 12.50 29.29 -1.30
CA TRP A 49 13.47 28.62 -0.42
C TRP A 49 14.34 29.61 0.37
N ARG A 50 14.14 30.92 0.16
CA ARG A 50 14.89 31.96 0.86
C ARG A 50 14.24 32.26 2.20
N ASP A 51 15.06 32.52 3.20
CA ASP A 51 14.56 33.07 4.44
C ASP A 51 14.09 34.52 4.25
N ILE A 52 12.79 34.72 4.44
CA ILE A 52 12.14 36.01 4.34
C ILE A 52 12.35 36.82 5.63
N VAL A 53 12.51 36.12 6.77
CA VAL A 53 12.65 36.72 8.10
C VAL A 53 14.13 36.95 8.38
N ARG A 54 14.62 38.15 8.07
CA ARG A 54 16.00 38.53 8.38
C ARG A 54 16.21 38.68 9.88
N GLY A 55 17.11 37.90 10.46
CA GLY A 55 17.52 38.06 11.87
C GLY A 55 17.96 36.78 12.57
N HIS A 56 17.64 35.62 12.00
CA HIS A 56 18.15 34.34 12.47
C HIS A 56 19.46 34.02 11.77
N GLU A 57 20.45 33.48 12.48
CA GLU A 57 21.67 32.98 11.86
C GLU A 57 21.26 31.95 10.79
N GLU A 58 21.85 32.04 9.60
CA GLU A 58 21.66 31.03 8.56
C GLU A 58 22.27 29.74 9.10
N ASP A 59 21.46 28.91 9.75
CA ASP A 59 21.80 27.53 10.08
C ASP A 59 22.07 26.83 8.74
N GLU A 60 23.36 26.71 8.36
CA GLU A 60 23.83 26.12 7.09
C GLU A 60 23.25 24.70 6.87
N ASP A 61 22.90 24.03 7.98
CA ASP A 61 22.35 22.67 8.00
C ASP A 61 20.82 22.61 7.85
N SER A 62 20.15 23.74 7.59
CA SER A 62 18.68 23.80 7.44
C SER A 62 18.24 24.50 6.15
N GLN A 63 17.45 23.80 5.34
CA GLN A 63 16.80 24.36 4.14
C GLN A 63 15.34 24.61 4.44
N ARG A 64 14.82 25.79 4.06
CA ARG A 64 13.46 26.21 4.44
C ARG A 64 12.67 26.68 3.23
N LEU A 65 11.51 26.07 3.03
CA LEU A 65 10.55 26.47 2.02
C LEU A 65 9.35 27.15 2.69
N THR A 66 9.09 28.39 2.30
CA THR A 66 7.81 29.04 2.59
C THR A 66 6.79 28.65 1.53
N ALA A 67 5.61 28.20 1.95
CA ALA A 67 4.53 27.80 1.08
C ALA A 67 3.16 28.27 1.58
N LEU A 68 2.12 28.10 0.76
CA LEU A 68 0.72 28.33 1.13
C LEU A 68 -0.08 27.04 1.02
N ASP A 69 -0.92 26.76 2.01
CA ASP A 69 -1.93 25.71 1.89
C ASP A 69 -3.12 26.18 1.02
N ALA A 70 -4.05 25.28 0.71
CA ALA A 70 -5.25 25.61 -0.09
C ALA A 70 -6.19 26.65 0.55
N THR A 71 -6.09 26.89 1.86
CA THR A 71 -6.83 27.94 2.57
C THR A 71 -6.16 29.32 2.49
N GLY A 72 -4.90 29.36 2.05
CA GLY A 72 -4.06 30.55 2.05
C GLY A 72 -3.31 30.78 3.36
N GLN A 73 -3.25 29.76 4.23
CA GLN A 73 -2.40 29.79 5.41
C GLN A 73 -0.94 29.60 4.99
N VAL A 74 -0.05 30.38 5.61
CA VAL A 74 1.40 30.25 5.44
C VAL A 74 1.88 28.98 6.16
N VAL A 75 2.60 28.15 5.42
CA VAL A 75 3.20 26.90 5.88
C VAL A 75 4.72 27.03 5.73
N SER A 76 5.45 26.77 6.81
CA SER A 76 6.91 26.62 6.77
C SER A 76 7.25 25.14 6.65
N VAL A 77 8.04 24.78 5.64
CA VAL A 77 8.59 23.43 5.47
C VAL A 77 10.10 23.49 5.70
N GLU A 78 10.59 22.85 6.74
CA GLU A 78 12.00 22.82 7.10
C GLU A 78 12.59 21.43 6.84
N VAL A 79 13.71 21.38 6.12
CA VAL A 79 14.52 20.17 5.91
C VAL A 79 15.78 20.33 6.75
N ILE A 80 15.93 19.49 7.76
CA ILE A 80 17.03 19.52 8.74
C ILE A 80 17.69 18.15 8.87
N THR A 81 18.93 18.10 9.33
CA THR A 81 19.67 16.84 9.49
C THR A 81 19.30 16.12 10.79
N HIS A 82 19.19 16.88 11.89
CA HIS A 82 18.95 16.38 13.25
C HIS A 82 17.95 17.27 13.97
N LEU A 83 16.97 16.66 14.63
CA LEU A 83 15.94 17.33 15.42
C LEU A 83 16.11 17.07 16.92
N ASP A 84 16.54 18.11 17.63
CA ASP A 84 16.64 18.20 19.07
C ASP A 84 15.68 19.29 19.64
N SER A 85 15.78 19.55 20.95
CA SER A 85 14.88 20.52 21.60
C SER A 85 15.16 21.96 21.16
N ASP A 86 16.43 22.33 20.99
CA ASP A 86 16.84 23.70 20.64
C ASP A 86 16.47 24.02 19.19
N THR A 87 16.69 23.08 18.27
CA THR A 87 16.28 23.16 16.87
C THR A 87 14.75 23.25 16.75
N LEU A 88 13.99 22.43 17.48
CA LEU A 88 12.52 22.51 17.49
C LEU A 88 12.02 23.88 17.97
N ILE A 89 12.57 24.41 19.07
CA ILE A 89 12.19 25.73 19.60
C ILE A 89 12.54 26.83 18.59
N SER A 90 13.69 26.72 17.94
CA SER A 90 14.13 27.65 16.90
C SER A 90 13.19 27.63 15.68
N SER A 91 12.81 26.45 15.20
CA SER A 91 11.82 26.28 14.12
C SER A 91 10.46 26.87 14.49
N LEU A 92 9.97 26.66 15.72
CA LEU A 92 8.70 27.24 16.18
C LEU A 92 8.76 28.76 16.30
N SER A 93 9.90 29.30 16.73
CA SER A 93 10.11 30.76 16.81
C SER A 93 10.10 31.39 15.42
N ARG A 94 10.82 30.79 14.46
CA ARG A 94 10.82 31.22 13.05
C ARG A 94 9.45 31.06 12.39
N LEU A 95 8.71 30.01 12.73
CA LEU A 95 7.34 29.82 12.24
C LEU A 95 6.45 31.00 12.65
N ALA A 96 6.56 31.47 13.89
CA ALA A 96 5.75 32.60 14.37
C ALA A 96 5.99 33.87 13.54
N ASP A 97 7.24 34.13 13.17
CA ASP A 97 7.59 35.27 12.31
C ASP A 97 7.12 35.06 10.86
N THR A 98 7.29 33.85 10.33
CA THR A 98 6.85 33.48 8.96
C THR A 98 5.34 33.58 8.83
N ALA A 99 4.60 33.18 9.86
CA ALA A 99 3.15 33.30 9.91
C ALA A 99 2.65 34.76 9.97
N ALA A 100 3.50 35.71 10.35
CA ALA A 100 3.18 37.14 10.35
C ALA A 100 3.37 37.80 8.97
N LEU A 101 3.91 37.10 7.98
CA LEU A 101 4.13 37.63 6.64
C LEU A 101 2.81 37.97 5.94
N SER A 102 2.79 39.13 5.29
CA SER A 102 1.64 39.55 4.50
C SER A 102 1.64 38.88 3.11
N TRP A 103 0.46 38.78 2.50
CA TRP A 103 0.31 38.34 1.12
C TRP A 103 1.23 39.09 0.13
N SER A 104 1.43 40.39 0.36
CA SER A 104 2.32 41.22 -0.46
C SER A 104 3.80 40.90 -0.27
N ASP A 105 4.20 40.46 0.92
CA ASP A 105 5.59 40.07 1.18
C ASP A 105 5.90 38.74 0.52
N LEU A 106 4.98 37.77 0.65
CA LEU A 106 5.07 36.47 -0.01
C LEU A 106 5.15 36.61 -1.53
N ALA A 107 4.30 37.46 -2.11
CA ALA A 107 4.28 37.68 -3.55
C ALA A 107 5.54 38.37 -4.10
N ARG A 108 6.27 39.11 -3.25
CA ARG A 108 7.54 39.76 -3.62
C ARG A 108 8.69 38.74 -3.71
N GLU A 109 8.64 37.73 -2.85
CA GLU A 109 9.65 36.68 -2.77
C GLU A 109 9.40 35.52 -3.75
N TYR A 110 8.23 35.48 -4.41
CA TYR A 110 7.91 34.48 -5.42
C TYR A 110 8.79 34.61 -6.67
N ASP A 111 9.44 33.52 -7.05
CA ASP A 111 10.23 33.42 -8.27
C ASP A 111 9.32 33.54 -9.51
N GLY A 112 9.25 34.75 -10.08
CA GLY A 112 8.34 35.10 -11.18
C GLY A 112 7.56 36.40 -10.96
N GLY A 113 7.63 36.96 -9.74
CA GLY A 113 7.00 38.23 -9.39
C GLY A 113 5.49 38.15 -9.15
N LEU A 114 4.90 39.31 -8.85
CA LEU A 114 3.53 39.43 -8.34
C LEU A 114 2.45 38.88 -9.29
N ASP A 115 2.60 39.05 -10.60
CA ASP A 115 1.60 38.59 -11.58
C ASP A 115 1.64 37.06 -11.75
N ALA A 116 2.84 36.47 -11.80
CA ALA A 116 3.00 35.02 -11.86
C ALA A 116 2.46 34.36 -10.57
N PHE A 117 2.72 34.97 -9.41
CA PHE A 117 2.20 34.53 -8.13
C PHE A 117 0.67 34.49 -8.11
N ARG A 118 0.00 35.56 -8.56
CA ARG A 118 -1.47 35.61 -8.60
C ARG A 118 -2.06 34.57 -9.53
N HIS A 119 -1.45 34.37 -10.70
CA HIS A 119 -1.90 33.38 -11.67
C HIS A 119 -1.72 31.95 -11.14
N GLY A 120 -0.52 31.64 -10.62
CA GLY A 120 -0.20 30.33 -10.04
C GLY A 120 -1.09 30.00 -8.85
N TRP A 121 -1.34 30.98 -7.97
CA TRP A 121 -2.23 30.80 -6.83
C TRP A 121 -3.68 30.49 -7.25
N MET A 122 -4.20 31.20 -8.27
CA MET A 122 -5.54 30.96 -8.79
C MET A 122 -5.65 29.56 -9.40
N GLN A 123 -4.68 29.17 -10.22
CA GLN A 123 -4.62 27.83 -10.82
C GLN A 123 -4.54 26.74 -9.75
N PHE A 124 -3.71 26.94 -8.72
CA PHE A 124 -3.59 26.02 -7.60
C PHE A 124 -4.93 25.86 -6.85
N ARG A 125 -5.62 26.96 -6.54
CA ARG A 125 -6.93 26.91 -5.89
C ARG A 125 -8.01 26.23 -6.73
N ASP A 126 -8.02 26.45 -8.04
CA ASP A 126 -8.97 25.81 -8.95
C ASP A 126 -8.79 24.29 -9.03
N ALA A 127 -7.57 23.79 -8.76
CA ALA A 127 -7.27 22.37 -8.68
C ALA A 127 -7.65 21.73 -7.33
N MET A 128 -8.01 22.52 -6.32
CA MET A 128 -8.33 22.04 -4.97
C MET A 128 -9.84 21.79 -4.79
N PRO A 129 -10.21 20.82 -3.93
CA PRO A 129 -11.61 20.60 -3.57
C PRO A 129 -12.23 21.86 -2.92
N PRO A 130 -13.56 22.04 -3.00
CA PRO A 130 -14.24 23.30 -2.66
C PRO A 130 -14.16 23.72 -1.18
N SER A 131 -13.79 22.80 -0.27
CA SER A 131 -13.67 23.06 1.16
C SER A 131 -12.41 22.40 1.73
N PRO A 132 -11.21 22.96 1.47
CA PRO A 132 -9.99 22.45 2.07
C PRO A 132 -10.00 22.77 3.58
N GLY A 133 -9.68 21.77 4.41
CA GLY A 133 -9.40 22.00 5.83
C GLY A 133 -8.07 22.73 6.01
N ALA A 134 -7.90 23.43 7.13
CA ALA A 134 -6.60 24.04 7.46
C ALA A 134 -5.54 22.95 7.65
N GLY A 135 -4.37 23.16 7.04
CA GLY A 135 -3.23 22.27 7.15
C GLY A 135 -2.38 22.53 8.40
N PRO A 136 -1.25 21.81 8.56
CA PRO A 136 -0.21 22.18 9.49
C PRO A 136 0.44 23.50 9.06
N ARG A 137 0.95 24.24 10.04
CA ARG A 137 1.70 25.48 9.85
C ARG A 137 3.19 25.23 9.75
N LEU A 138 3.70 24.21 10.43
CA LEU A 138 5.09 23.79 10.36
C LEU A 138 5.15 22.33 9.93
N ILE A 139 5.97 22.05 8.91
CA ILE A 139 6.31 20.71 8.49
C ILE A 139 7.82 20.56 8.62
N VAL A 140 8.30 19.57 9.37
CA VAL A 140 9.73 19.30 9.54
C VAL A 140 10.05 17.96 8.89
N VAL A 141 11.02 17.95 7.99
CA VAL A 141 11.58 16.75 7.39
C VAL A 141 12.99 16.60 7.97
N THR A 142 13.22 15.54 8.74
CA THR A 142 14.49 15.34 9.48
C THR A 142 15.07 13.95 9.26
N GLY A 143 16.39 13.84 9.27
CA GLY A 143 17.08 12.54 9.18
C GLY A 143 17.10 11.78 10.50
N GLU A 144 17.21 12.49 11.62
CA GLU A 144 17.30 11.91 12.95
C GLU A 144 16.50 12.74 13.98
N ILE A 145 15.94 12.07 14.99
CA ILE A 145 15.14 12.70 16.05
C ILE A 145 15.62 12.23 17.41
N ASP A 146 16.02 13.18 18.25
CA ASP A 146 16.48 12.92 19.61
C ASP A 146 15.32 12.37 20.48
N PRO A 147 15.51 11.27 21.24
CA PRO A 147 14.41 10.62 21.96
C PRO A 147 13.65 11.54 22.93
N GLN A 148 14.30 12.57 23.44
CA GLN A 148 13.70 13.56 24.35
C GLN A 148 12.61 14.42 23.68
N VAL A 149 12.66 14.60 22.36
CA VAL A 149 11.72 15.45 21.63
C VAL A 149 10.45 14.69 21.21
N ARG A 150 10.54 13.37 21.01
CA ARG A 150 9.43 12.53 20.53
C ARG A 150 8.11 12.73 21.30
N PRO A 151 8.09 12.78 22.66
CA PRO A 151 6.85 13.02 23.41
C PRO A 151 6.24 14.41 23.14
N ALA A 152 7.07 15.41 22.86
CA ALA A 152 6.59 16.76 22.53
C ALA A 152 5.94 16.80 21.14
N LEU A 153 6.47 16.03 20.17
CA LEU A 153 5.92 15.95 18.81
C LEU A 153 4.49 15.41 18.80
N ASP A 154 4.16 14.44 19.65
CA ASP A 154 2.79 13.92 19.78
C ASP A 154 1.79 14.99 20.21
N VAL A 155 2.20 15.88 21.12
CA VAL A 155 1.36 16.99 21.58
C VAL A 155 1.24 18.07 20.50
N LEU A 156 2.34 18.35 19.80
CA LEU A 156 2.41 19.36 18.76
C LEU A 156 1.68 18.95 17.47
N ALA A 157 1.49 17.65 17.22
CA ALA A 157 0.72 17.13 16.10
C ALA A 157 -0.69 17.74 16.01
N ASN A 158 -1.33 17.96 17.17
CA ASN A 158 -2.66 18.58 17.27
C ASN A 158 -2.61 20.12 17.15
N SER A 159 -1.43 20.71 17.20
CA SER A 159 -1.18 22.15 17.17
C SER A 159 -0.71 22.65 15.79
N GLY A 160 -0.81 21.81 14.75
CA GLY A 160 -0.42 22.17 13.38
C GLY A 160 1.08 22.03 13.12
N VAL A 161 1.77 21.13 13.82
CA VAL A 161 3.14 20.72 13.51
C VAL A 161 3.12 19.31 12.96
N GLU A 162 3.78 19.08 11.83
CA GLU A 162 3.93 17.75 11.24
C GLU A 162 5.42 17.43 11.09
N VAL A 163 5.83 16.23 11.49
CA VAL A 163 7.23 15.81 11.40
C VAL A 163 7.35 14.54 10.58
N HIS A 164 8.33 14.48 9.71
CA HIS A 164 8.66 13.33 8.86
C HIS A 164 10.12 12.95 9.12
N GLU A 165 10.31 11.74 9.61
CA GLU A 165 11.63 11.13 9.76
C GLU A 165 12.01 10.44 8.44
N VAL A 166 13.15 10.80 7.87
CA VAL A 166 13.66 10.27 6.61
C VAL A 166 14.86 9.38 6.88
N GLN A 167 14.70 8.09 6.59
CA GLN A 167 15.77 7.12 6.74
C GLN A 167 16.34 6.73 5.38
N VAL A 168 17.65 6.94 5.21
CA VAL A 168 18.37 6.58 3.99
C VAL A 168 18.77 5.10 4.05
N ARG A 169 18.37 4.34 3.03
CA ARG A 169 18.67 2.90 2.94
C ARG A 169 19.31 2.56 1.61
N ALA A 170 20.42 1.81 1.65
CA ALA A 170 21.03 1.27 0.44
C ALA A 170 20.57 -0.16 0.19
N MET A 171 20.18 -0.45 -1.04
CA MET A 171 19.89 -1.80 -1.49
C MET A 171 21.13 -2.51 -2.04
N SER A 172 21.08 -3.84 -2.08
CA SER A 172 22.15 -4.70 -2.63
C SER A 172 22.44 -4.46 -4.12
N ASN A 173 21.50 -3.83 -4.83
CA ASN A 173 21.64 -3.41 -6.23
C ASN A 173 22.38 -2.06 -6.41
N GLY A 174 22.83 -1.43 -5.31
CA GLY A 174 23.54 -0.14 -5.33
C GLY A 174 22.65 1.10 -5.43
N ARG A 175 21.32 0.94 -5.41
CA ARG A 175 20.37 2.06 -5.38
C ARG A 175 20.13 2.52 -3.94
N VAL A 176 19.91 3.83 -3.77
CA VAL A 176 19.55 4.46 -2.50
C VAL A 176 18.04 4.70 -2.50
N PHE A 177 17.40 4.36 -1.39
CA PHE A 177 15.98 4.57 -1.12
C PHE A 177 15.83 5.44 0.12
N LEU A 178 14.78 6.26 0.13
CA LEU A 178 14.38 7.06 1.28
C LEU A 178 13.09 6.46 1.84
N ASP A 179 13.13 6.02 3.08
CA ASP A 179 11.95 5.63 3.84
C ASP A 179 11.47 6.86 4.63
N VAL A 180 10.24 7.31 4.37
CA VAL A 180 9.67 8.52 4.95
C VAL A 180 8.58 8.12 5.94
N VAL A 181 8.88 8.28 7.21
CA VAL A 181 8.01 7.88 8.31
C VAL A 181 7.44 9.12 8.98
N PRO A 182 6.11 9.33 8.97
CA PRO A 182 5.50 10.39 9.75
C PRO A 182 5.66 10.12 11.24
N VAL A 183 6.01 11.15 12.01
CA VAL A 183 6.21 11.07 13.45
C VAL A 183 5.08 11.76 14.18
N GLY A 184 4.48 11.02 15.13
CA GLY A 184 3.38 11.48 15.95
C GLY A 184 2.02 10.85 15.59
N SER A 185 1.06 10.92 16.52
CA SER A 185 -0.31 10.44 16.27
C SER A 185 -1.00 11.24 15.15
N ARG A 186 -1.01 10.68 13.93
CA ARG A 186 -1.74 11.27 12.79
C ARG A 186 -3.24 11.24 13.07
N LEU A 187 -3.82 12.40 13.38
CA LEU A 187 -5.26 12.64 13.20
C LEU A 187 -5.62 13.10 11.77
N TYR A 188 -4.63 13.31 10.89
CA TYR A 188 -4.89 13.57 9.47
C TYR A 188 -4.93 12.25 8.68
N MET A 189 -6.11 11.63 8.68
CA MET A 189 -6.45 10.52 7.80
C MET A 189 -6.88 11.11 6.44
N HIS A 190 -5.92 11.45 5.60
CA HIS A 190 -6.14 11.49 4.15
C HIS A 190 -5.39 10.33 3.52
N SER A 191 -5.96 9.14 3.74
CA SER A 191 -5.84 8.12 2.71
C SER A 191 -6.72 8.56 1.54
N PRO A 192 -6.21 8.69 0.31
CA PRO A 192 -7.05 8.93 -0.86
C PRO A 192 -8.06 7.78 -1.11
N ALA A 193 -8.00 6.71 -0.33
CA ALA A 193 -8.89 5.56 -0.38
C ALA A 193 -10.22 5.68 0.40
N LEU A 194 -10.48 6.76 1.16
CA LEU A 194 -11.66 6.84 2.05
C LEU A 194 -12.69 7.93 1.67
N LEU A 195 -12.80 8.27 0.38
CA LEU A 195 -13.96 9.05 -0.12
C LEU A 195 -15.13 8.18 -0.61
N SER A 196 -15.09 6.86 -0.37
CA SER A 196 -16.14 5.93 -0.79
C SER A 196 -16.84 5.17 0.34
N GLN A 197 -16.81 5.66 1.58
CA GLN A 197 -17.73 5.17 2.61
C GLN A 197 -18.48 6.34 3.25
N GLY A 198 -19.70 6.53 2.76
CA GLY A 198 -20.68 7.35 3.44
C GLY A 198 -21.00 6.76 4.81
N SER A 199 -21.00 7.63 5.82
CA SER A 199 -21.87 7.57 6.99
C SER A 199 -21.94 6.24 7.73
N GLN A 200 -20.94 5.95 8.57
CA GLN A 200 -21.19 5.19 9.81
C GLN A 200 -20.56 5.88 11.01
N GLY A 201 -21.36 5.93 12.07
CA GLY A 201 -21.28 6.88 13.16
C GLY A 201 -20.09 6.67 14.09
N ILE A 202 -19.79 7.77 14.76
CA ILE A 202 -18.99 7.91 15.96
C ILE A 202 -19.34 6.78 16.93
N SER A 203 -18.39 5.87 17.21
CA SER A 203 -18.51 4.96 18.36
C SER A 203 -18.35 5.77 19.64
N GLU A 204 -19.48 6.24 20.19
CA GLU A 204 -19.55 6.70 21.58
C GLU A 204 -19.37 5.50 22.52
N ILE A 205 -18.33 5.57 23.33
CA ILE A 205 -18.12 4.69 24.47
C ILE A 205 -19.15 5.07 25.53
N THR A 206 -20.06 4.16 25.86
CA THR A 206 -20.79 4.19 27.13
C THR A 206 -20.77 2.81 27.77
N ALA A 207 -20.28 2.78 29.00
CA ALA A 207 -20.32 1.63 29.90
C ALA A 207 -21.60 1.67 30.75
N SER A 208 -22.17 0.51 31.07
CA SER A 208 -22.96 0.09 32.27
C SER A 208 -23.94 -1.02 31.86
N LEU A 209 -23.74 -2.29 32.27
CA LEU A 209 -24.16 -2.98 33.51
C LEU A 209 -25.50 -3.75 33.36
N ASP A 210 -25.42 -5.08 33.59
CA ASP A 210 -26.44 -6.03 34.08
C ASP A 210 -27.78 -6.15 33.32
N ASP A 211 -28.45 -7.30 33.15
CA ASP A 211 -28.48 -8.55 33.89
C ASP A 211 -29.17 -9.64 33.01
N SER A 212 -28.99 -10.89 33.43
CA SER A 212 -29.92 -12.02 33.28
C SER A 212 -30.37 -12.50 31.88
N ASP A 213 -29.84 -13.67 31.51
CA ASP A 213 -30.54 -14.96 31.63
C ASP A 213 -30.68 -15.84 30.37
N HIS A 214 -30.29 -17.10 30.60
CA HIS A 214 -30.77 -18.37 30.02
C HIS A 214 -29.98 -19.09 28.90
N ASP A 215 -29.48 -20.26 29.36
CA ASP A 215 -29.39 -21.58 28.71
C ASP A 215 -28.39 -21.84 27.57
N ALA A 216 -27.29 -22.49 27.98
CA ALA A 216 -26.71 -23.66 27.28
C ALA A 216 -27.44 -24.93 27.81
N PRO A 217 -27.41 -26.14 27.17
CA PRO A 217 -26.22 -26.69 26.51
C PRO A 217 -26.44 -27.76 25.37
N ALA A 218 -25.30 -28.31 24.92
CA ALA A 218 -25.05 -29.71 24.50
C ALA A 218 -25.53 -30.17 23.10
N LEU A 219 -24.63 -30.47 22.14
CA LEU A 219 -23.78 -31.67 21.96
C LEU A 219 -24.53 -32.94 21.49
N GLU A 220 -24.30 -33.36 20.24
CA GLU A 220 -24.39 -34.75 19.72
C GLU A 220 -23.70 -34.76 18.33
N GLN A 221 -22.44 -35.18 18.20
CA GLN A 221 -21.91 -36.53 17.93
C GLN A 221 -22.28 -37.11 16.53
N ALA A 222 -21.22 -37.43 15.76
CA ALA A 222 -21.18 -38.16 14.48
C ALA A 222 -21.34 -39.71 14.71
N PRO A 223 -20.99 -40.68 13.82
CA PRO A 223 -20.52 -40.65 12.41
C PRO A 223 -21.06 -41.85 11.53
N GLU A 224 -20.42 -42.05 10.36
CA GLU A 224 -20.16 -43.31 9.58
C GLU A 224 -21.13 -43.80 8.49
N ASP A 225 -20.56 -44.03 7.29
CA ASP A 225 -20.52 -45.29 6.48
C ASP A 225 -19.93 -44.92 5.09
N ASP A 226 -18.68 -45.27 4.73
CA ASP A 226 -18.18 -46.51 4.08
C ASP A 226 -18.91 -46.86 2.74
N GLU A 227 -18.31 -47.22 1.60
CA GLU A 227 -17.04 -47.88 1.29
C GLU A 227 -16.89 -47.96 -0.27
N SER A 228 -15.68 -48.33 -0.73
CA SER A 228 -15.33 -49.01 -2.01
C SER A 228 -15.33 -48.23 -3.34
N ALA A 229 -14.29 -48.12 -4.18
CA ALA A 229 -13.12 -48.94 -4.62
C ALA A 229 -13.29 -49.55 -6.04
N ASP A 230 -12.28 -49.34 -6.89
CA ASP A 230 -11.66 -50.19 -7.96
C ASP A 230 -11.17 -49.28 -9.12
N ASP A 231 -9.86 -49.09 -9.34
CA ASP A 231 -8.82 -49.99 -9.90
C ASP A 231 -8.89 -50.22 -11.41
N ALA A 232 -7.83 -49.81 -12.14
CA ALA A 232 -6.94 -50.70 -12.92
C ALA A 232 -6.17 -49.99 -14.07
N ASP A 233 -4.84 -49.97 -13.90
CA ASP A 233 -3.76 -50.36 -14.83
C ASP A 233 -3.67 -49.92 -16.32
N GLY A 234 -2.47 -49.44 -16.69
CA GLY A 234 -1.69 -50.14 -17.74
C GLY A 234 -0.92 -49.35 -18.81
N PHE A 235 0.42 -49.26 -18.62
CA PHE A 235 1.54 -49.37 -19.60
C PHE A 235 2.01 -48.22 -20.54
N ASP A 236 3.20 -47.71 -20.18
CA ASP A 236 4.47 -47.49 -20.91
C ASP A 236 4.50 -47.14 -22.43
N PHE A 237 5.07 -45.96 -22.75
CA PHE A 237 5.87 -45.73 -23.95
C PHE A 237 6.95 -44.66 -23.70
N ILE A 238 8.23 -45.04 -23.85
CA ILE A 238 9.36 -44.11 -23.89
C ILE A 238 9.38 -43.43 -25.27
N ALA A 239 9.14 -42.12 -25.29
CA ALA A 239 9.58 -41.23 -26.34
C ALA A 239 9.98 -39.88 -25.73
N THR A 240 11.26 -39.57 -25.83
CA THR A 240 11.84 -38.25 -25.60
C THR A 240 11.18 -37.21 -26.50
N ASP A 241 10.34 -36.36 -25.93
CA ASP A 241 10.25 -34.95 -26.30
C ASP A 241 9.61 -34.18 -25.14
N THR A 242 10.22 -33.07 -24.74
CA THR A 242 9.76 -32.18 -23.66
C THR A 242 8.36 -31.65 -23.95
N PRO A 243 7.32 -31.91 -23.12
CA PRO A 243 6.06 -31.23 -23.27
C PRO A 243 6.00 -30.04 -22.30
N THR A 244 6.07 -28.83 -22.85
CA THR A 244 5.29 -27.72 -22.26
C THR A 244 3.84 -28.17 -22.33
N THR A 245 3.25 -28.50 -21.17
CA THR A 245 1.82 -28.75 -21.05
C THR A 245 1.11 -27.41 -21.22
N LYS A 246 0.67 -27.12 -22.44
CA LYS A 246 -0.23 -26.01 -22.73
C LYS A 246 -1.61 -26.43 -22.27
N ASP A 247 -2.15 -25.77 -21.24
CA ASP A 247 -3.54 -25.97 -20.84
C ASP A 247 -4.48 -25.52 -21.99
N GLU A 248 -5.65 -26.16 -22.13
CA GLU A 248 -6.53 -26.05 -23.30
C GLU A 248 -7.08 -24.62 -23.55
N ARG A 249 -6.84 -23.69 -22.62
CA ARG A 249 -7.21 -22.27 -22.67
C ARG A 249 -6.08 -21.31 -23.09
N GLY A 250 -4.93 -21.82 -23.55
CA GLY A 250 -3.83 -20.98 -24.01
C GLY A 250 -2.99 -20.36 -22.87
N PHE A 251 -3.33 -20.66 -21.62
CA PHE A 251 -2.53 -20.40 -20.44
C PHE A 251 -1.25 -21.23 -20.49
N VAL A 252 -0.10 -20.55 -20.56
CA VAL A 252 1.21 -21.20 -20.44
C VAL A 252 1.60 -21.14 -18.97
N GLU A 253 1.40 -22.26 -18.27
CA GLU A 253 1.82 -22.38 -16.88
C GLU A 253 3.35 -22.25 -16.79
N PRO A 254 3.87 -21.32 -15.97
CA PRO A 254 5.30 -21.16 -15.76
C PRO A 254 5.95 -22.43 -15.18
N ASP A 255 7.19 -22.74 -15.59
CA ASP A 255 7.91 -23.94 -15.15
C ASP A 255 8.06 -24.05 -13.63
N ASP A 256 8.17 -22.93 -12.92
CA ASP A 256 8.25 -22.89 -11.46
C ASP A 256 6.95 -23.34 -10.78
N ILE A 257 5.80 -23.03 -11.38
CA ILE A 257 4.48 -23.46 -10.87
C ILE A 257 4.22 -24.93 -11.21
N ARG A 258 4.55 -25.34 -12.44
CA ARG A 258 4.47 -26.76 -12.84
C ARG A 258 5.32 -27.65 -11.94
N GLN A 259 6.56 -27.25 -11.66
CA GLN A 259 7.45 -27.99 -10.76
C GLN A 259 6.88 -28.06 -9.34
N ALA A 260 6.32 -26.96 -8.82
CA ALA A 260 5.73 -26.98 -7.49
C ALA A 260 4.49 -27.88 -7.39
N ARG A 261 3.68 -27.96 -8.45
CA ARG A 261 2.57 -28.91 -8.55
C ARG A 261 3.07 -30.35 -8.51
N GLU A 262 4.14 -30.66 -9.24
CA GLU A 262 4.81 -31.98 -9.20
C GLU A 262 5.38 -32.29 -7.79
N ASP A 263 5.88 -31.28 -7.10
CA ASP A 263 6.39 -31.38 -5.73
C ASP A 263 5.26 -31.48 -4.67
N GLY A 264 3.99 -31.47 -5.08
CA GLY A 264 2.82 -31.64 -4.21
C GLY A 264 2.39 -30.37 -3.46
N VAL A 265 2.86 -29.19 -3.88
CA VAL A 265 2.40 -27.90 -3.34
C VAL A 265 0.95 -27.67 -3.80
N PRO A 266 0.02 -27.22 -2.93
CA PRO A 266 -1.30 -26.81 -3.36
C PRO A 266 -1.19 -25.54 -4.23
N ILE A 267 -1.58 -25.65 -5.49
CA ILE A 267 -1.58 -24.56 -6.48
C ILE A 267 -3.02 -24.38 -6.98
N LEU A 268 -3.42 -23.13 -7.24
CA LEU A 268 -4.73 -22.81 -7.77
C LEU A 268 -4.76 -22.92 -9.30
N ASP A 269 -5.82 -23.53 -9.83
CA ASP A 269 -6.09 -23.59 -11.27
C ASP A 269 -6.96 -22.43 -11.74
N ALA A 270 -6.94 -22.11 -13.03
CA ALA A 270 -7.77 -21.07 -13.62
C ALA A 270 -9.25 -21.49 -13.70
N THR A 271 -9.96 -21.58 -12.57
CA THR A 271 -11.32 -22.12 -12.49
C THR A 271 -12.27 -21.18 -11.74
N ALA A 272 -13.59 -21.44 -11.83
CA ALA A 272 -14.60 -20.74 -11.04
C ALA A 272 -14.26 -20.64 -9.55
N SER A 273 -13.69 -21.72 -8.96
CA SER A 273 -13.30 -21.78 -7.55
C SER A 273 -12.19 -20.80 -7.15
N THR A 274 -11.44 -20.29 -8.13
CA THR A 274 -10.30 -19.39 -7.91
C THR A 274 -10.73 -17.93 -7.87
N LEU A 275 -11.84 -17.56 -8.53
CA LEU A 275 -12.33 -16.18 -8.53
C LEU A 275 -12.67 -15.67 -7.11
N PRO A 276 -13.30 -16.44 -6.20
CA PRO A 276 -13.49 -16.03 -4.80
C PRO A 276 -12.18 -15.77 -4.06
N ILE A 277 -11.14 -16.56 -4.33
CA ILE A 277 -9.84 -16.38 -3.69
C ILE A 277 -9.21 -15.08 -4.18
N LEU A 278 -9.23 -14.83 -5.49
CA LEU A 278 -8.75 -13.56 -6.07
C LEU A 278 -9.54 -12.36 -5.54
N GLY A 279 -10.88 -12.45 -5.50
CA GLY A 279 -11.74 -11.42 -4.93
C GLY A 279 -11.43 -11.12 -3.47
N ALA A 280 -11.23 -12.16 -2.65
CA ALA A 280 -10.89 -12.03 -1.24
C ALA A 280 -9.51 -11.38 -1.03
N ILE A 281 -8.51 -11.75 -1.83
CA ILE A 281 -7.17 -11.16 -1.78
C ILE A 281 -7.20 -9.67 -2.15
N ILE A 282 -8.01 -9.30 -3.16
CA ILE A 282 -8.18 -7.90 -3.58
C ILE A 282 -8.94 -7.08 -2.51
N GLY A 283 -9.84 -7.72 -1.76
CA GLY A 283 -10.52 -7.16 -0.59
C GLY A 283 -11.57 -6.08 -0.89
N GLN A 284 -11.81 -5.76 -2.17
CA GLN A 284 -12.84 -4.83 -2.61
C GLN A 284 -13.34 -5.16 -4.03
N ALA A 285 -14.52 -4.64 -4.39
CA ALA A 285 -15.07 -4.83 -5.73
C ALA A 285 -14.29 -4.04 -6.79
N VAL A 286 -13.56 -4.72 -7.66
CA VAL A 286 -12.63 -4.12 -8.62
C VAL A 286 -13.16 -4.18 -10.05
N PRO A 287 -12.98 -3.14 -10.88
CA PRO A 287 -13.32 -3.21 -12.30
C PRO A 287 -12.54 -4.31 -13.03
N LEU A 288 -13.20 -5.00 -13.94
CA LEU A 288 -12.58 -5.88 -14.92
C LEU A 288 -12.71 -5.25 -16.30
N VAL A 289 -11.58 -5.01 -16.96
CA VAL A 289 -11.52 -4.29 -18.22
C VAL A 289 -10.93 -5.19 -19.29
N ALA A 290 -11.57 -5.26 -20.46
CA ALA A 290 -11.03 -5.97 -21.62
C ALA A 290 -10.65 -5.01 -22.75
N PRO A 291 -9.70 -5.38 -23.63
CA PRO A 291 -9.37 -4.61 -24.81
C PRO A 291 -10.62 -4.24 -25.64
N PRO A 292 -10.71 -3.01 -26.21
CA PRO A 292 -11.94 -2.51 -26.85
C PRO A 292 -12.49 -3.38 -27.99
N ARG A 293 -11.63 -4.18 -28.63
CA ARG A 293 -11.98 -5.16 -29.66
C ARG A 293 -13.02 -6.19 -29.20
N PHE A 294 -13.04 -6.50 -27.90
CA PHE A 294 -13.90 -7.53 -27.32
C PHE A 294 -15.31 -7.06 -26.96
N LYS A 295 -15.55 -5.74 -26.92
CA LYS A 295 -16.86 -5.15 -26.58
C LYS A 295 -17.45 -5.67 -25.26
N VAL A 296 -16.60 -5.98 -24.29
CA VAL A 296 -17.01 -6.33 -22.92
C VAL A 296 -17.64 -5.11 -22.25
N PRO A 297 -18.68 -5.26 -21.41
CA PRO A 297 -19.28 -4.14 -20.67
C PRO A 297 -18.26 -3.37 -19.83
N SER A 298 -18.34 -2.04 -19.85
CA SER A 298 -17.39 -1.17 -19.12
C SER A 298 -17.64 -1.12 -17.62
N ASP A 299 -18.77 -1.66 -17.15
CA ASP A 299 -19.19 -1.70 -15.76
C ASP A 299 -18.96 -3.07 -15.10
N LEU A 300 -18.27 -3.98 -15.78
CA LEU A 300 -17.91 -5.29 -15.27
C LEU A 300 -16.98 -5.15 -14.04
N ARG A 301 -17.33 -5.84 -12.94
CA ARG A 301 -16.57 -5.79 -11.69
C ARG A 301 -16.47 -7.18 -11.05
N LEU A 302 -15.29 -7.53 -10.53
CA LEU A 302 -15.10 -8.69 -9.66
C LEU A 302 -15.39 -8.30 -8.22
N GLY A 303 -16.34 -8.98 -7.57
CA GLY A 303 -16.63 -8.80 -6.15
C GLY A 303 -15.66 -9.51 -5.22
N VAL A 304 -15.67 -9.14 -3.94
CA VAL A 304 -14.88 -9.80 -2.88
C VAL A 304 -15.27 -11.28 -2.70
N ASP A 305 -16.51 -11.60 -3.03
CA ASP A 305 -17.07 -12.95 -3.05
C ASP A 305 -16.73 -13.76 -4.31
N GLY A 306 -15.93 -13.19 -5.22
CA GLY A 306 -15.55 -13.84 -6.48
C GLY A 306 -16.58 -13.75 -7.59
N VAL A 307 -17.74 -13.12 -7.34
CA VAL A 307 -18.80 -13.00 -8.33
C VAL A 307 -18.54 -11.80 -9.22
N ILE A 308 -18.50 -12.04 -10.52
CA ILE A 308 -18.38 -11.00 -11.54
C ILE A 308 -19.75 -10.37 -11.76
N ARG A 309 -19.85 -9.05 -11.71
CA ARG A 309 -21.12 -8.30 -11.80
C ARG A 309 -21.07 -7.20 -12.83
N SER A 310 -22.17 -7.00 -13.54
CA SER A 310 -22.44 -5.82 -14.37
C SER A 310 -23.95 -5.56 -14.41
N ALA A 311 -24.36 -4.51 -15.11
CA ALA A 311 -25.76 -4.25 -15.41
C ALA A 311 -26.40 -5.37 -16.26
N LEU A 312 -25.61 -6.20 -16.95
CA LEU A 312 -26.11 -7.30 -17.76
C LEU A 312 -26.36 -8.59 -16.95
N GLY A 313 -25.76 -8.73 -15.77
CA GLY A 313 -25.88 -9.97 -15.00
C GLY A 313 -24.81 -10.14 -13.93
N GLN A 314 -24.83 -11.34 -13.32
CA GLN A 314 -23.83 -11.81 -12.37
C GLN A 314 -23.36 -13.20 -12.80
N TRP A 315 -22.06 -13.46 -12.70
CA TRP A 315 -21.42 -14.70 -13.14
C TRP A 315 -20.45 -15.19 -12.08
N ASN A 316 -20.42 -16.51 -11.88
CA ASN A 316 -19.50 -17.16 -10.94
C ASN A 316 -18.30 -17.77 -11.66
N ASP A 317 -18.32 -17.79 -12.99
CA ASP A 317 -17.26 -18.26 -13.85
C ASP A 317 -17.01 -17.26 -14.98
N VAL A 318 -15.76 -17.13 -15.40
CA VAL A 318 -15.40 -16.36 -16.59
C VAL A 318 -15.83 -17.07 -17.87
N ASP A 319 -15.95 -18.40 -17.85
CA ASP A 319 -16.38 -19.18 -19.01
C ASP A 319 -17.85 -18.85 -19.37
N GLU A 320 -18.70 -18.61 -18.37
CA GLU A 320 -20.08 -18.13 -18.58
C GLU A 320 -20.12 -16.73 -19.25
N LEU A 321 -19.09 -15.90 -19.02
CA LEU A 321 -18.96 -14.59 -19.64
C LEU A 321 -18.50 -14.70 -21.11
N GLU A 322 -17.63 -15.67 -21.42
CA GLU A 322 -17.21 -15.98 -22.79
C GLU A 322 -18.36 -16.51 -23.65
N GLU A 323 -19.19 -17.41 -23.10
CA GLU A 323 -20.36 -17.94 -23.81
C GLU A 323 -21.38 -16.84 -24.18
N LEU A 324 -21.51 -15.82 -23.33
CA LEU A 324 -22.43 -14.71 -23.55
C LEU A 324 -21.91 -13.70 -24.59
N LEU A 325 -20.59 -13.58 -24.75
CA LEU A 325 -19.96 -12.53 -25.55
C LEU A 325 -19.28 -13.13 -26.80
N PRO A 326 -19.92 -13.04 -27.99
CA PRO A 326 -19.50 -13.81 -29.18
C PRO A 326 -18.13 -13.45 -29.78
N ASN A 327 -17.49 -12.38 -29.32
CA ASN A 327 -16.15 -11.98 -29.76
C ASN A 327 -15.10 -12.12 -28.66
N PHE A 328 -15.49 -12.48 -27.44
CA PHE A 328 -14.64 -12.52 -26.26
C PHE A 328 -14.29 -13.97 -25.95
N SER A 329 -12.99 -14.22 -25.80
CA SER A 329 -12.43 -15.54 -25.56
C SER A 329 -11.17 -15.38 -24.72
N ASP A 330 -10.79 -16.43 -23.99
CA ASP A 330 -9.58 -16.43 -23.18
C ASP A 330 -9.60 -15.29 -22.15
N ALA A 331 -10.65 -15.30 -21.34
CA ALA A 331 -11.01 -14.27 -20.38
C ALA A 331 -9.92 -14.11 -19.32
N TRP A 332 -9.27 -15.20 -18.91
CA TRP A 332 -8.16 -15.17 -17.98
C TRP A 332 -7.01 -14.28 -18.47
N ASN A 333 -6.66 -14.33 -19.77
CA ASN A 333 -5.60 -13.50 -20.34
C ASN A 333 -6.07 -12.15 -20.89
N ASN A 334 -7.39 -11.92 -21.03
CA ASN A 334 -7.94 -10.71 -21.65
C ASN A 334 -8.78 -9.84 -20.70
N LEU A 335 -9.02 -10.26 -19.46
CA LEU A 335 -9.59 -9.41 -18.40
C LEU A 335 -8.48 -8.88 -17.52
N TYR A 336 -8.38 -7.56 -17.52
CA TYR A 336 -7.44 -6.79 -16.72
C TYR A 336 -8.12 -6.27 -15.45
N ILE A 337 -7.40 -6.35 -14.33
CA ILE A 337 -7.84 -5.87 -13.04
C ILE A 337 -7.61 -4.35 -12.97
N ALA A 338 -8.67 -3.61 -12.61
CA ALA A 338 -8.76 -2.16 -12.53
C ALA A 338 -8.73 -1.41 -13.88
N ASP A 339 -7.70 -1.59 -14.70
CA ASP A 339 -7.57 -0.97 -16.03
C ASP A 339 -6.67 -1.79 -16.98
N LEU A 340 -6.57 -1.39 -18.25
CA LEU A 340 -5.77 -2.09 -19.27
C LEU A 340 -4.24 -2.06 -19.04
N ALA A 341 -3.74 -1.27 -18.08
CA ALA A 341 -2.35 -1.25 -17.68
C ALA A 341 -2.09 -2.14 -16.44
N GLY A 342 -3.15 -2.59 -15.76
CA GLY A 342 -3.10 -3.53 -14.65
C GLY A 342 -2.77 -4.96 -15.07
N PRO A 343 -2.66 -5.90 -14.10
CA PRO A 343 -2.45 -7.30 -14.41
C PRO A 343 -3.74 -7.95 -14.93
N THR A 344 -3.57 -8.96 -15.78
CA THR A 344 -4.66 -9.86 -16.18
C THR A 344 -5.04 -10.80 -15.03
N LEU A 345 -6.22 -11.42 -15.11
CA LEU A 345 -6.61 -12.46 -14.15
C LEU A 345 -5.61 -13.63 -14.11
N ALA A 346 -5.05 -14.00 -15.27
CA ALA A 346 -4.01 -15.01 -15.38
C ALA A 346 -2.71 -14.60 -14.69
N GLU A 347 -2.26 -13.35 -14.86
CA GLU A 347 -1.07 -12.83 -14.18
C GLU A 347 -1.28 -12.74 -12.67
N ALA A 348 -2.48 -12.35 -12.23
CA ALA A 348 -2.84 -12.34 -10.82
C ALA A 348 -2.82 -13.76 -10.23
N LEU A 349 -3.36 -14.75 -10.95
CA LEU A 349 -3.30 -16.16 -10.56
C LEU A 349 -1.85 -16.67 -10.44
N ILE A 350 -1.00 -16.34 -11.42
CA ILE A 350 0.43 -16.70 -11.38
C ILE A 350 1.11 -16.11 -10.14
N GLU A 351 0.85 -14.85 -9.82
CA GLU A 351 1.44 -14.21 -8.64
C GLU A 351 0.96 -14.86 -7.33
N VAL A 352 -0.34 -15.18 -7.22
CA VAL A 352 -0.90 -15.87 -6.06
C VAL A 352 -0.29 -17.27 -5.91
N ASN A 353 -0.18 -18.02 -7.00
CA ASN A 353 0.46 -19.34 -6.97
C ASN A 353 1.93 -19.26 -6.58
N ARG A 354 2.68 -18.24 -7.04
CA ARG A 354 4.06 -18.02 -6.60
C ARG A 354 4.16 -17.71 -5.12
N GLU A 355 3.20 -16.97 -4.58
CA GLU A 355 3.13 -16.72 -3.14
C GLU A 355 2.84 -18.01 -2.35
N MET A 356 1.89 -18.82 -2.80
CA MET A 356 1.62 -20.13 -2.19
C MET A 356 2.86 -21.03 -2.18
N ILE A 357 3.64 -21.04 -3.28
CA ILE A 357 4.90 -21.80 -3.37
C ILE A 357 5.93 -21.27 -2.38
N ARG A 358 6.06 -19.94 -2.24
CA ARG A 358 6.96 -19.31 -1.26
C ARG A 358 6.58 -19.71 0.17
N GLU A 359 5.28 -19.69 0.49
CA GLU A 359 4.77 -20.04 1.81
C GLU A 359 4.97 -21.54 2.12
N TYR A 360 4.73 -22.42 1.14
CA TYR A 360 4.87 -23.87 1.34
C TYR A 360 6.32 -24.31 1.54
N ARG A 361 7.32 -23.60 0.98
CA ARG A 361 8.75 -23.86 1.22
C ARG A 361 9.21 -23.55 2.66
N ILE A 362 8.46 -22.75 3.41
CA ILE A 362 8.81 -22.34 4.77
C ILE A 362 8.28 -23.35 5.81
N VAL A 363 7.33 -24.21 5.42
CA VAL A 363 6.82 -25.29 6.27
C VAL A 363 7.75 -26.50 6.18
N PRO A 364 8.43 -26.93 7.27
CA PRO A 364 9.20 -28.17 7.23
C PRO A 364 8.24 -29.34 7.03
N ALA A 365 8.52 -30.18 6.03
CA ALA A 365 7.79 -31.41 5.76
C ALA A 365 7.61 -32.20 7.06
N SER A 366 6.38 -32.26 7.58
CA SER A 366 6.03 -33.12 8.69
C SER A 366 6.06 -34.57 8.22
N SER A 367 7.25 -35.16 8.35
CA SER A 367 7.49 -36.53 8.80
C SER A 367 6.54 -37.61 8.26
N GLY A 368 6.83 -38.08 7.06
CA GLY A 368 6.58 -39.50 6.76
C GLY A 368 7.53 -40.39 7.58
N MET A 369 6.98 -41.49 8.12
CA MET A 369 7.70 -42.70 8.57
C MET A 369 8.12 -42.82 10.05
N GLY A 370 7.13 -43.09 10.92
CA GLY A 370 7.38 -43.75 12.21
C GLY A 370 7.66 -45.25 12.04
N LYS A 371 8.92 -45.62 11.82
CA LYS A 371 9.40 -46.99 12.06
C LYS A 371 9.54 -47.22 13.58
N HIS A 372 8.66 -48.01 14.17
CA HIS A 372 8.98 -48.86 15.33
C HIS A 372 8.59 -50.28 14.92
N GLY A 373 9.48 -51.27 14.90
CA GLY A 373 10.46 -51.55 15.94
C GLY A 373 9.97 -52.77 16.71
N ARG A 374 10.05 -53.93 16.03
CA ARG A 374 9.84 -55.28 16.55
C ARG A 374 10.66 -55.47 17.84
N THR A 375 10.05 -55.89 18.96
CA THR A 375 10.75 -56.56 20.07
C THR A 375 9.82 -57.54 20.76
N ARG A 376 10.31 -58.78 20.87
CA ARG A 376 9.78 -59.94 21.60
C ARG A 376 9.61 -59.63 23.09
N ILE A 377 8.59 -60.18 23.73
CA ILE A 377 8.60 -61.36 24.64
C ILE A 377 7.15 -61.77 24.85
#